data_AF-A0ABD5JM93-F1
#
_entry.id   AF-A0ABD5JM93-F1
#
_cell.length_a   1.000
_cell.length_b   1.000
_cell.length_c   1.000
_cell.angle_alpha   90.00
_cell.angle_beta   90.00
_cell.angle_gamma   90.00
#
_symmetry.space_group_name_H-M   'P 1'
#
loop_
_entity.id
_entity.type
_entity.pdbx_description
1 polymer ?
#
loop_
_entity_poly.entity_id
_entity_poly.type
_entity_poly.pdbx_seq_one_letter_code
_entity_poly.pdbx_strand_id
1 'polypeptide(L)'
;MKAPLDLRHVASLALRDLIHLAHLTDFDRVQDQIERIRGCTRPVQLVGSTQTRDTATDSIVRSYSTTDEPTGRLLTACGNRRASRCPSCSRLYAADTYHLIKAGLSGGKSVPETVRTHPRLFVTLTAPSFGPVHNRRTTDAGENLACRCGTRHPTHDPALGTPLSPTTYDYTGAVLWNAHAGSLWARFTTYLRRELAAHLGMTQKALNAALRVSFAKVAEYQRRGLVHFHAVIRLDGPEGSNQPPPPWATADALSHAVTEAAERAVLTVTSDAIGERELRWGNQLDIREIAALGDGELTDQKVAAYVAKYATKSAEDSGTVDRSLRCPHCTGRGYQRGPDGFRDLCDACEGTGQSEPIADLPVHSHVRQMIRTAWNLGHLPEFAELKLWKWAHMLGFRGHFSSKSRRYSTTLSALRNIRRTWRTEQAHTTDNRPELNEETTLVVSHWQYLASGYSPGEELLAAQVRHDIAQTRDHADRRKTEGEPWL
;
A
#
# COMPACT_ATOMS: atom_id res chain seq x y z
N MET A 1 19.90 28.15 39.19
CA MET A 1 19.79 27.80 37.76
C MET A 1 21.19 27.59 37.22
N LYS A 2 21.55 26.38 36.74
CA LYS A 2 22.81 26.20 36.00
C LYS A 2 22.71 27.02 34.72
N ALA A 3 23.74 27.77 34.38
CA ALA A 3 23.80 28.48 33.11
C ALA A 3 23.59 27.44 31.97
N PRO A 4 22.77 27.74 30.95
CA PRO A 4 22.61 26.84 29.82
C PRO A 4 23.97 26.60 29.18
N LEU A 5 24.27 25.35 28.84
CA LEU A 5 25.51 25.00 28.14
C LEU A 5 25.61 25.80 26.84
N ASP A 6 26.72 26.51 26.64
CA ASP A 6 27.01 27.16 25.37
C ASP A 6 27.47 26.12 24.35
N LEU A 7 26.54 25.64 23.53
CA LEU A 7 26.79 24.60 22.54
C LEU A 7 27.22 25.13 21.18
N ARG A 8 27.49 26.45 21.04
CA ARG A 8 27.87 27.07 19.75
C ARG A 8 29.14 26.47 19.13
N HIS A 9 29.97 25.80 19.93
CA HIS A 9 31.20 25.15 19.49
C HIS A 9 31.04 23.69 19.03
N VAL A 10 29.90 23.03 19.29
CA VAL A 10 29.69 21.61 18.90
C VAL A 10 29.43 21.51 17.40
N ALA A 11 30.33 21.06 16.54
CA ALA A 11 30.11 21.18 15.08
C ALA A 11 28.81 20.52 14.54
N SER A 12 28.36 19.41 15.13
CA SER A 12 27.15 18.69 14.69
C SER A 12 25.86 19.33 15.19
N LEU A 13 25.01 19.80 14.28
CA LEU A 13 23.67 20.30 14.60
C LEU A 13 22.79 19.25 15.28
N ALA A 14 22.91 17.98 14.86
CA ALA A 14 22.17 16.87 15.49
C ALA A 14 22.58 16.64 16.94
N LEU A 15 23.89 16.73 17.23
CA LEU A 15 24.38 16.56 18.60
C LEU A 15 24.02 17.77 19.48
N ARG A 16 24.11 19.00 18.94
CA ARG A 16 23.62 20.21 19.66
C ARG A 16 22.16 20.05 20.07
N ASP A 17 21.33 19.69 19.10
CA ASP A 17 19.89 19.54 19.30
C ASP A 17 19.57 18.40 20.27
N LEU A 18 20.25 17.25 20.18
CA LEU A 18 20.10 16.17 21.15
C LEU A 18 20.47 16.60 22.58
N ILE A 19 21.58 17.33 22.75
CA ILE A 19 21.95 17.86 24.06
C ILE A 19 20.88 18.83 24.56
N HIS A 20 20.36 19.71 23.69
CA HIS A 20 19.27 20.61 24.04
C HIS A 20 18.02 19.84 24.50
N LEU A 21 17.61 18.81 23.76
CA LEU A 21 16.49 17.93 24.13
C LEU A 21 16.74 17.26 25.49
N ALA A 22 17.95 16.76 25.73
CA ALA A 22 18.33 16.11 26.99
C ALA A 22 18.35 17.05 28.20
N HIS A 23 18.35 18.37 27.98
CA HIS A 23 18.22 19.38 29.04
C HIS A 23 16.78 19.84 29.25
N LEU A 24 15.81 19.36 28.47
CA LEU A 24 14.40 19.60 28.73
C LEU A 24 14.00 18.89 30.03
N THR A 25 13.14 19.53 30.80
CA THR A 25 12.71 19.04 32.13
C THR A 25 11.97 17.70 32.05
N ASP A 26 11.40 17.39 30.89
CA ASP A 26 10.67 16.16 30.60
C ASP A 26 11.21 15.52 29.30
N PHE A 27 12.49 15.15 29.32
CA PHE A 27 13.14 14.49 28.17
C PHE A 27 12.56 13.09 27.90
N ASP A 28 12.18 12.35 28.95
CA ASP A 28 11.57 11.02 28.83
C ASP A 28 10.30 11.09 27.98
N ARG A 29 9.49 12.15 28.14
CA ARG A 29 8.33 12.39 27.27
C ARG A 29 8.68 12.56 25.80
N VAL A 30 9.84 13.15 25.47
CA VAL A 30 10.32 13.24 24.08
C VAL A 30 10.60 11.84 23.54
N GLN A 31 11.27 10.99 24.33
CA GLN A 31 11.56 9.60 23.95
C GLN A 31 10.26 8.80 23.78
N ASP A 32 9.32 8.90 24.72
CA ASP A 32 8.00 8.27 24.67
C ASP A 32 7.24 8.59 23.38
N GLN A 33 7.24 9.87 22.96
CA GLN A 33 6.57 10.27 21.73
C GLN A 33 7.17 9.55 20.51
N ILE A 34 8.50 9.38 20.46
CA ILE A 34 9.22 8.72 19.36
C ILE A 34 9.00 7.20 19.39
N GLU A 35 9.04 6.59 20.58
CA GLU A 35 8.77 5.17 20.79
C GLU A 35 7.33 4.79 20.45
N ARG A 36 6.36 5.64 20.80
CA ARG A 36 4.94 5.45 20.51
C ARG A 36 4.64 5.38 19.01
N ILE A 37 5.37 6.14 18.20
CA ILE A 37 5.31 6.08 16.73
C ILE A 37 6.31 5.06 16.14
N ARG A 38 6.98 4.30 17.00
CA ARG A 38 7.88 3.19 16.68
C ARG A 38 9.02 3.61 15.74
N GLY A 39 9.58 4.78 15.98
CA GLY A 39 10.67 5.34 15.15
C GLY A 39 10.26 5.57 13.68
N CYS A 40 9.00 5.93 13.42
CA CYS A 40 8.50 6.28 12.09
C CYS A 40 9.47 7.24 11.36
N THR A 41 9.89 6.93 10.12
CA THR A 41 10.96 7.65 9.41
C THR A 41 10.70 9.15 9.19
N ARG A 42 9.45 9.58 9.00
CA ARG A 42 9.12 10.99 8.78
C ARG A 42 7.76 11.34 9.39
N PRO A 43 7.64 11.43 10.72
CA PRO A 43 6.36 11.64 11.38
C PRO A 43 5.71 12.97 11.01
N VAL A 44 4.40 13.08 11.22
CA VAL A 44 3.67 14.34 11.12
C VAL A 44 3.74 15.03 12.48
N GLN A 45 4.07 16.32 12.48
CA GLN A 45 4.06 17.16 13.67
C GLN A 45 2.74 17.93 13.71
N LEU A 46 2.04 17.85 14.84
CA LEU A 46 0.79 18.58 15.07
C LEU A 46 0.93 19.50 16.28
N VAL A 47 0.24 20.64 16.23
CA VAL A 47 0.03 21.54 17.38
C VAL A 47 -1.46 21.67 17.63
N GLY A 48 -1.86 21.79 18.90
CA GLY A 48 -3.26 21.92 19.27
C GLY A 48 -3.62 21.21 20.56
N SER A 49 -4.90 20.88 20.72
CA SER A 49 -5.43 20.31 21.95
C SER A 49 -6.64 19.42 21.70
N THR A 50 -6.93 18.57 22.68
CA THR A 50 -8.14 17.76 22.73
C THR A 50 -8.69 17.75 24.15
N GLN A 51 -10.00 17.89 24.28
CA GLN A 51 -10.73 17.79 25.54
C GLN A 51 -11.82 16.75 25.41
N THR A 52 -11.89 15.85 26.38
CA THR A 52 -12.97 14.90 26.57
C THR A 52 -13.83 15.39 27.73
N ARG A 53 -15.11 15.66 27.45
CA ARG A 53 -16.10 16.13 28.40
C ARG A 53 -17.16 15.08 28.63
N ASP A 54 -17.66 14.98 29.85
CA ASP A 54 -18.89 14.26 30.16
C ASP A 54 -20.05 15.25 30.09
N THR A 55 -20.96 15.06 29.13
CA THR A 55 -22.10 15.94 28.88
C THR A 55 -23.19 15.82 29.93
N ALA A 56 -23.22 14.75 30.73
CA ALA A 56 -24.19 14.61 31.81
C ALA A 56 -23.80 15.47 33.03
N THR A 57 -22.50 15.63 33.26
CA THR A 57 -21.94 16.43 34.38
C THR A 57 -21.38 17.78 33.93
N ASP A 58 -21.28 18.02 32.62
CA ASP A 58 -20.54 19.11 31.96
C ASP A 58 -19.09 19.26 32.47
N SER A 59 -18.49 18.15 32.90
CA SER A 59 -17.13 18.14 33.46
C SER A 59 -16.09 17.72 32.42
N ILE A 60 -14.89 18.31 32.50
CA ILE A 60 -13.76 17.88 31.67
C ILE A 60 -13.14 16.65 32.32
N VAL A 61 -13.30 15.50 31.67
CA VAL A 61 -12.74 14.22 32.13
C VAL A 61 -11.28 14.07 31.69
N ARG A 62 -10.94 14.62 30.50
CA ARG A 62 -9.56 14.63 29.99
C ARG A 62 -9.28 15.90 29.24
N SER A 63 -8.07 16.41 29.38
CA SER A 63 -7.52 17.45 28.53
C SER A 63 -6.11 17.05 28.11
N TYR A 64 -5.74 17.44 26.90
CA TYR A 64 -4.39 17.32 26.37
C TYR A 64 -4.13 18.55 25.53
N SER A 65 -2.97 19.19 25.72
CA SER A 65 -2.52 20.31 24.91
C SER A 65 -1.05 20.13 24.54
N THR A 66 -0.68 20.46 23.30
CA THR A 66 0.73 20.43 22.90
C THR A 66 1.56 21.53 23.56
N THR A 67 0.93 22.52 24.19
CA THR A 67 1.61 23.51 25.04
C THR A 67 2.30 22.87 26.24
N ASP A 68 1.80 21.71 26.66
CA ASP A 68 2.30 20.98 27.83
C ASP A 68 3.36 19.95 27.42
N GLU A 69 3.62 19.80 26.11
CA GLU A 69 4.66 18.91 25.60
C GLU A 69 6.03 19.62 25.60
N PRO A 70 7.12 18.92 25.92
CA PRO A 70 8.47 19.50 26.01
C PRO A 70 8.95 20.14 24.69
N THR A 71 8.45 19.66 23.55
CA THR A 71 8.77 20.21 22.22
C THR A 71 7.68 21.13 21.65
N GLY A 72 6.61 21.39 22.41
CA GLY A 72 5.47 22.21 21.98
C GLY A 72 4.57 21.54 20.93
N ARG A 73 4.78 20.24 20.65
CA ARG A 73 4.11 19.51 19.56
C ARG A 73 3.87 18.05 19.88
N LEU A 74 2.92 17.47 19.13
CA LEU A 74 2.61 16.04 19.10
C LEU A 74 3.18 15.40 17.83
N LEU A 75 3.87 14.26 18.00
CA LEU A 75 4.27 13.39 16.92
C LEU A 75 3.21 12.33 16.60
N THR A 76 2.86 12.23 15.31
CA THR A 76 2.00 11.18 14.78
C THR A 76 2.69 10.43 13.63
N ALA A 77 2.48 9.12 13.58
CA ALA A 77 3.08 8.27 12.56
C ALA A 77 2.62 8.67 11.15
N CYS A 78 3.53 8.65 10.17
CA CYS A 78 3.25 9.11 8.80
C CYS A 78 2.23 8.25 8.02
N GLY A 79 1.94 7.04 8.49
CA GLY A 79 1.01 6.11 7.84
C GLY A 79 1.44 5.62 6.45
N ASN A 80 2.68 5.87 6.03
CA ASN A 80 3.16 5.46 4.72
C ASN A 80 3.30 3.93 4.65
N ARG A 81 2.58 3.31 3.70
CA ARG A 81 2.55 1.85 3.53
C ARG A 81 3.83 1.27 2.90
N ARG A 82 4.68 2.10 2.30
CA ARG A 82 5.84 1.65 1.51
C ARG A 82 7.04 1.41 2.40
N ALA A 83 7.61 0.20 2.35
CA ALA A 83 8.74 -0.16 3.20
C ALA A 83 10.00 0.66 2.91
N SER A 84 10.23 1.02 1.64
CA SER A 84 11.26 1.96 1.18
C SER A 84 11.21 3.33 1.87
N ARG A 85 10.00 3.81 2.20
CA ARG A 85 9.76 5.16 2.74
C ARG A 85 9.68 5.20 4.25
N CYS A 86 9.01 4.22 4.84
CA CYS A 86 8.89 4.09 6.29
C CYS A 86 8.73 2.63 6.66
N PRO A 87 9.84 1.92 6.96
CA PRO A 87 9.79 0.52 7.38
C PRO A 87 8.89 0.27 8.59
N SER A 88 8.78 1.23 9.50
CA SER A 88 7.97 1.11 10.72
C SER A 88 6.46 1.15 10.41
N CYS A 89 5.99 2.17 9.68
CA CYS A 89 4.59 2.31 9.30
C CYS A 89 4.14 1.23 8.31
N SER A 90 4.99 0.86 7.35
CA SER A 90 4.68 -0.19 6.38
C SER A 90 4.43 -1.54 7.04
N ARG A 91 5.22 -1.88 8.07
CA ARG A 91 5.04 -3.12 8.85
C ARG A 91 3.69 -3.17 9.54
N LEU A 92 3.27 -2.09 10.18
CA LEU A 92 1.95 -2.02 10.81
C LEU A 92 0.83 -2.16 9.76
N TYR A 93 0.99 -1.52 8.60
CA TYR A 93 0.06 -1.66 7.49
C TYR A 93 0.00 -3.10 6.93
N ALA A 94 1.15 -3.78 6.84
CA ALA A 94 1.22 -5.19 6.42
C ALA A 94 0.47 -6.09 7.41
N ALA A 95 0.71 -5.90 8.71
CA ALA A 95 0.04 -6.66 9.77
C ALA A 95 -1.47 -6.41 9.78
N ASP A 96 -1.90 -5.16 9.59
CA ASP A 96 -3.32 -4.85 9.42
C ASP A 96 -3.92 -5.55 8.21
N THR A 97 -3.22 -5.51 7.07
CA THR A 97 -3.68 -6.19 5.85
C THR A 97 -3.75 -7.70 6.06
N TYR A 98 -2.77 -8.30 6.72
CA TYR A 98 -2.80 -9.72 7.11
C TYR A 98 -4.06 -10.05 7.91
N HIS A 99 -4.38 -9.26 8.94
CA HIS A 99 -5.58 -9.50 9.74
C HIS A 99 -6.88 -9.29 8.95
N LEU A 100 -6.93 -8.36 8.00
CA LEU A 100 -8.09 -8.19 7.12
C LEU A 100 -8.33 -9.41 6.24
N ILE A 101 -7.28 -9.95 5.65
CA ILE A 101 -7.36 -11.12 4.76
C ILE A 101 -7.65 -12.38 5.57
N LYS A 102 -6.89 -12.60 6.66
CA LYS A 102 -7.08 -13.74 7.56
C LYS A 102 -8.51 -13.78 8.12
N ALA A 103 -9.05 -12.65 8.59
CA ALA A 103 -10.42 -12.62 9.10
C ALA A 103 -11.46 -12.97 8.02
N GLY A 104 -11.21 -12.62 6.75
CA GLY A 104 -12.07 -13.02 5.65
C GLY A 104 -11.91 -14.50 5.25
N LEU A 105 -10.74 -15.10 5.44
CA LEU A 105 -10.52 -16.50 5.06
C LEU A 105 -10.92 -17.47 6.17
N SER A 106 -10.47 -17.17 7.39
CA SER A 106 -10.56 -18.08 8.54
C SER A 106 -11.59 -17.68 9.59
N GLY A 107 -12.20 -16.51 9.47
CA GLY A 107 -13.00 -15.90 10.54
C GLY A 107 -12.14 -15.24 11.62
N GLY A 108 -12.82 -14.77 12.67
CA GLY A 108 -12.25 -14.00 13.77
C GLY A 108 -12.46 -12.49 13.65
N LYS A 109 -12.15 -11.77 14.73
CA LYS A 109 -12.50 -10.36 14.90
C LYS A 109 -14.03 -10.15 14.79
N SER A 110 -14.50 -9.65 13.66
CA SER A 110 -15.92 -9.37 13.39
C SER A 110 -16.52 -10.31 12.34
N VAL A 111 -15.86 -11.43 12.03
CA VAL A 111 -16.27 -12.38 10.99
C VAL A 111 -16.45 -13.77 11.62
N PRO A 112 -17.57 -14.46 11.39
CA PRO A 112 -17.77 -15.83 11.87
C PRO A 112 -16.75 -16.82 11.29
N GLU A 113 -16.44 -17.87 12.05
CA GLU A 113 -15.54 -18.95 11.59
C GLU A 113 -16.13 -19.76 10.43
N THR A 114 -17.46 -19.75 10.28
CA THR A 114 -18.17 -20.41 9.17
C THR A 114 -17.76 -19.86 7.80
N VAL A 115 -17.16 -18.66 7.72
CA VAL A 115 -16.62 -18.13 6.45
C VAL A 115 -15.60 -19.07 5.79
N ARG A 116 -14.97 -19.94 6.59
CA ARG A 116 -14.04 -20.99 6.12
C ARG A 116 -14.68 -22.02 5.22
N THR A 117 -16.00 -22.18 5.23
CA THR A 117 -16.71 -23.13 4.38
C THR A 117 -17.21 -22.49 3.08
N HIS A 118 -17.10 -21.16 2.94
CA HIS A 118 -17.58 -20.45 1.77
C HIS A 118 -16.65 -20.75 0.56
N PRO A 119 -17.21 -21.03 -0.64
CA PRO A 119 -16.42 -21.27 -1.83
C PRO A 119 -15.59 -20.04 -2.18
N ARG A 120 -14.30 -20.28 -2.44
CA ARG A 120 -13.32 -19.21 -2.65
C ARG A 120 -12.15 -19.65 -3.51
N LEU A 121 -11.68 -18.71 -4.32
CA LEU A 121 -10.55 -18.89 -5.22
C LEU A 121 -9.48 -17.85 -4.93
N PHE A 122 -8.23 -18.28 -5.03
CA PHE A 122 -7.08 -17.42 -5.24
C PHE A 122 -6.83 -17.29 -6.75
N VAL A 123 -7.00 -16.07 -7.27
CA VAL A 123 -6.93 -15.76 -8.69
C VAL A 123 -5.78 -14.81 -8.96
N THR A 124 -4.95 -15.13 -9.96
CA THR A 124 -3.91 -14.23 -10.47
C THR A 124 -4.24 -13.79 -11.90
N LEU A 125 -4.49 -12.49 -12.07
CA LEU A 125 -4.72 -11.85 -13.36
C LEU A 125 -3.47 -11.10 -13.81
N THR A 126 -2.89 -11.50 -14.94
CA THR A 126 -1.61 -10.96 -15.42
C THR A 126 -1.75 -9.99 -16.58
N ALA A 127 -0.72 -9.18 -16.78
CA ALA A 127 -0.60 -8.33 -17.96
C ALA A 127 -0.30 -9.16 -19.23
N PRO A 128 -0.78 -8.74 -20.41
CA PRO A 128 -0.41 -9.36 -21.67
C PRO A 128 1.09 -9.16 -21.97
N SER A 129 1.54 -9.70 -23.10
CA SER A 129 2.90 -9.45 -23.59
C SER A 129 2.94 -8.12 -24.36
N PHE A 130 3.99 -7.32 -24.12
CA PHE A 130 4.29 -6.09 -24.88
C PHE A 130 5.60 -6.24 -25.69
N GLY A 131 6.09 -7.48 -25.80
CA GLY A 131 7.39 -7.81 -26.38
C GLY A 131 8.14 -8.81 -25.52
N PRO A 132 9.08 -9.56 -26.09
CA PRO A 132 9.85 -10.55 -25.36
C PRO A 132 10.81 -9.87 -24.37
N VAL A 133 10.91 -10.42 -23.17
CA VAL A 133 11.78 -9.93 -22.09
C VAL A 133 12.78 -11.00 -21.67
N HIS A 134 13.89 -10.57 -21.09
CA HIS A 134 14.80 -11.45 -20.37
C HIS A 134 14.07 -12.10 -19.20
N ASN A 135 14.10 -13.43 -19.15
CA ASN A 135 13.49 -14.22 -18.11
C ASN A 135 14.44 -15.32 -17.63
N ARG A 136 14.24 -15.75 -16.39
CA ARG A 136 14.90 -16.92 -15.83
C ARG A 136 13.93 -18.08 -16.00
N ARG A 137 14.23 -18.98 -16.94
CA ARG A 137 13.43 -20.19 -17.20
C ARG A 137 14.04 -21.34 -16.43
N THR A 138 13.21 -22.16 -15.81
CA THR A 138 13.67 -23.37 -15.13
C THR A 138 12.92 -24.58 -15.66
N THR A 139 13.56 -25.75 -15.62
CA THR A 139 12.86 -27.03 -15.78
C THR A 139 12.04 -27.33 -14.53
N ASP A 140 11.18 -28.36 -14.59
CA ASP A 140 10.43 -28.84 -13.42
C ASP A 140 11.36 -29.36 -12.31
N ALA A 141 12.55 -29.86 -12.69
CA ALA A 141 13.62 -30.24 -11.77
C ALA A 141 14.39 -29.03 -11.17
N GLY A 142 14.02 -27.80 -11.54
CA GLY A 142 14.63 -26.57 -11.02
C GLY A 142 15.91 -26.13 -11.74
N GLU A 143 16.30 -26.79 -12.83
CA GLU A 143 17.53 -26.47 -13.56
C GLU A 143 17.38 -25.20 -14.38
N ASN A 144 18.39 -24.32 -14.33
CA ASN A 144 18.34 -23.04 -15.03
C ASN A 144 18.57 -23.20 -16.54
N LEU A 145 17.54 -22.88 -17.33
CA LEU A 145 17.56 -22.89 -18.79
C LEU A 145 18.12 -21.58 -19.34
N ALA A 146 18.75 -21.65 -20.52
CA ALA A 146 19.18 -20.45 -21.24
C ALA A 146 17.97 -19.58 -21.57
N CYS A 147 18.10 -18.27 -21.39
CA CYS A 147 17.15 -17.29 -21.87
C CYS A 147 17.16 -17.24 -23.40
N ARG A 148 16.16 -16.61 -24.02
CA ARG A 148 16.13 -16.44 -25.48
C ARG A 148 17.30 -15.60 -26.02
N CYS A 149 17.97 -14.81 -25.18
CA CYS A 149 19.23 -14.14 -25.53
C CYS A 149 20.46 -15.07 -25.52
N GLY A 150 20.31 -16.34 -25.14
CA GLY A 150 21.40 -17.32 -25.00
C GLY A 150 22.02 -17.39 -23.61
N THR A 151 21.83 -16.37 -22.76
CA THR A 151 22.42 -16.31 -21.41
C THR A 151 21.59 -17.09 -20.37
N ARG A 152 22.24 -17.82 -19.47
CA ARG A 152 21.60 -18.39 -18.26
C ARG A 152 21.64 -17.36 -17.13
N HIS A 153 20.58 -16.58 -16.99
CA HIS A 153 20.53 -15.51 -16.00
C HIS A 153 20.47 -16.07 -14.55
N PRO A 154 21.30 -15.59 -13.62
CA PRO A 154 21.14 -15.85 -12.18
C PRO A 154 19.89 -15.14 -11.61
N THR A 155 19.47 -15.51 -10.40
CA THR A 155 18.25 -14.98 -9.74
C THR A 155 18.18 -13.45 -9.65
N HIS A 156 19.34 -12.80 -9.50
CA HIS A 156 19.48 -11.35 -9.28
C HIS A 156 20.07 -10.62 -10.50
N ASP A 157 20.04 -11.24 -11.67
CA ASP A 157 20.52 -10.60 -12.90
C ASP A 157 19.68 -9.32 -13.21
N PRO A 158 20.32 -8.15 -13.37
CA PRO A 158 19.63 -6.89 -13.63
C PRO A 158 18.91 -6.85 -14.99
N ALA A 159 19.29 -7.72 -15.94
CA ALA A 159 18.59 -7.82 -17.22
C ALA A 159 17.18 -8.42 -17.06
N LEU A 160 16.91 -9.20 -16.00
CA LEU A 160 15.63 -9.90 -15.85
C LEU A 160 14.43 -8.94 -15.77
N GLY A 161 13.45 -9.17 -16.65
CA GLY A 161 12.27 -8.31 -16.83
C GLY A 161 12.47 -7.22 -17.88
N THR A 162 13.69 -6.97 -18.35
CA THR A 162 13.97 -5.97 -19.38
C THR A 162 13.73 -6.56 -20.79
N PRO A 163 13.36 -5.73 -21.80
CA PRO A 163 13.10 -6.22 -23.15
C PRO A 163 14.36 -6.80 -23.80
N LEU A 164 14.20 -7.91 -24.54
CA LEU A 164 15.28 -8.44 -25.39
C LEU A 164 15.66 -7.44 -26.49
N SER A 165 14.67 -6.70 -26.98
CA SER A 165 14.84 -5.64 -27.98
C SER A 165 14.05 -4.42 -27.52
N PRO A 166 14.72 -3.43 -26.89
CA PRO A 166 14.06 -2.21 -26.42
C PRO A 166 13.38 -1.41 -27.53
N THR A 167 13.90 -1.44 -28.76
CA THR A 167 13.35 -0.68 -29.89
C THR A 167 12.01 -1.22 -30.39
N THR A 168 11.73 -2.51 -30.19
CA THR A 168 10.49 -3.17 -30.63
C THR A 168 9.52 -3.46 -29.48
N TYR A 169 9.89 -3.09 -28.25
CA TYR A 169 9.01 -3.25 -27.08
C TYR A 169 7.94 -2.17 -27.06
N ASP A 170 6.68 -2.58 -26.87
CA ASP A 170 5.52 -1.67 -26.83
C ASP A 170 5.40 -0.97 -25.47
N TYR A 171 6.25 0.03 -25.25
CA TYR A 171 6.24 0.86 -24.03
C TYR A 171 4.92 1.62 -23.86
N THR A 172 4.31 2.07 -24.96
CA THR A 172 3.03 2.80 -24.93
C THR A 172 1.93 1.88 -24.41
N GLY A 173 1.79 0.68 -24.97
CA GLY A 173 0.84 -0.32 -24.47
C GLY A 173 1.11 -0.71 -23.03
N ALA A 174 2.37 -0.91 -22.65
CA ALA A 174 2.77 -1.26 -21.28
C ALA A 174 2.35 -0.20 -20.24
N VAL A 175 2.55 1.08 -20.54
CA VAL A 175 2.16 2.19 -19.65
C VAL A 175 0.64 2.35 -19.60
N LEU A 176 -0.05 2.27 -20.74
CA LEU A 176 -1.51 2.35 -20.78
C LEU A 176 -2.16 1.17 -20.07
N TRP A 177 -1.59 -0.03 -20.16
CA TRP A 177 -1.97 -1.18 -19.35
C TRP A 177 -1.95 -0.83 -17.86
N ASN A 178 -0.81 -0.35 -17.34
CA ASN A 178 -0.70 0.04 -15.94
C ASN A 178 -1.71 1.14 -15.56
N ALA A 179 -1.92 2.13 -16.43
CA ALA A 179 -2.88 3.21 -16.21
C ALA A 179 -4.33 2.72 -16.10
N HIS A 180 -4.69 1.73 -16.92
CA HIS A 180 -6.05 1.20 -17.04
C HIS A 180 -6.28 -0.13 -16.29
N ALA A 181 -5.27 -0.71 -15.63
CA ALA A 181 -5.40 -1.95 -14.87
C ALA A 181 -6.52 -1.90 -13.82
N GLY A 182 -6.74 -0.73 -13.19
CA GLY A 182 -7.87 -0.51 -12.29
C GLY A 182 -9.24 -0.54 -12.98
N SER A 183 -9.34 0.01 -14.20
CA SER A 183 -10.55 0.00 -15.01
C SER A 183 -10.86 -1.40 -15.56
N LEU A 184 -9.82 -2.15 -15.93
CA LEU A 184 -9.96 -3.56 -16.33
C LEU A 184 -10.42 -4.43 -15.15
N TRP A 185 -9.88 -4.21 -13.95
CA TRP A 185 -10.40 -4.86 -12.75
C TRP A 185 -11.89 -4.55 -12.52
N ALA A 186 -12.30 -3.29 -12.69
CA ALA A 186 -13.71 -2.92 -12.56
C ALA A 186 -14.58 -3.69 -13.56
N ARG A 187 -14.19 -3.72 -14.84
CA ARG A 187 -14.87 -4.51 -15.89
C ARG A 187 -14.90 -6.01 -15.57
N PHE A 188 -13.77 -6.58 -15.13
CA PHE A 188 -13.68 -7.96 -14.68
C PHE A 188 -14.71 -8.26 -13.59
N THR A 189 -14.81 -7.43 -12.54
CA THR A 189 -15.81 -7.68 -11.48
C THR A 189 -17.26 -7.51 -11.95
N THR A 190 -17.51 -6.68 -12.96
CA THR A 190 -18.83 -6.57 -13.59
C THR A 190 -19.17 -7.84 -14.35
N TYR A 191 -18.26 -8.32 -15.21
CA TYR A 191 -18.48 -9.56 -15.96
C TYR A 191 -18.55 -10.78 -15.06
N LEU A 192 -17.72 -10.87 -14.01
CA LEU A 192 -17.75 -11.97 -13.05
C LEU A 192 -19.16 -12.23 -12.49
N ARG A 193 -19.90 -11.17 -12.17
CA ARG A 193 -21.29 -11.31 -11.70
C ARG A 193 -22.27 -11.71 -12.81
N ARG A 194 -22.01 -11.28 -14.05
CA ARG A 194 -22.82 -11.61 -15.23
C ARG A 194 -22.63 -13.07 -15.63
N GLU A 195 -21.38 -13.51 -15.72
CA GLU A 195 -21.03 -14.89 -16.08
C GLU A 195 -21.48 -15.87 -15.00
N LEU A 196 -21.35 -15.50 -13.72
CA LEU A 196 -21.89 -16.33 -12.64
C LEU A 196 -23.41 -16.47 -12.72
N ALA A 197 -24.14 -15.37 -13.00
CA ALA A 197 -25.59 -15.43 -13.16
C ALA A 197 -25.98 -16.28 -14.38
N ALA A 198 -25.30 -16.10 -15.51
CA ALA A 198 -25.56 -16.84 -16.74
C ALA A 198 -25.29 -18.34 -16.58
N HIS A 199 -24.15 -18.71 -15.98
CA HIS A 199 -23.79 -20.10 -15.72
C HIS A 199 -24.80 -20.83 -14.83
N LEU A 200 -25.41 -20.10 -13.88
CA LEU A 200 -26.43 -20.63 -12.97
C LEU A 200 -27.87 -20.52 -13.52
N GLY A 201 -28.06 -20.03 -14.74
CA GLY A 201 -29.39 -19.85 -15.34
C GLY A 201 -30.25 -18.81 -14.61
N MET A 202 -29.64 -17.82 -13.95
CA MET A 202 -30.32 -16.81 -13.15
C MET A 202 -30.20 -15.41 -13.76
N THR A 203 -31.15 -14.53 -13.45
CA THR A 203 -30.95 -13.08 -13.70
C THR A 203 -29.93 -12.51 -12.72
N GLN A 204 -29.21 -11.45 -13.12
CA GLN A 204 -28.30 -10.73 -12.20
C GLN A 204 -29.02 -10.20 -10.95
N LYS A 205 -30.29 -9.81 -11.08
CA LYS A 205 -31.12 -9.36 -9.94
C LYS A 205 -31.35 -10.50 -8.95
N ALA A 206 -31.71 -11.68 -9.44
CA ALA A 206 -31.91 -12.86 -8.60
C ALA A 206 -30.59 -13.32 -7.95
N LEU A 207 -29.48 -13.32 -8.69
CA LEU A 207 -28.17 -13.65 -8.14
C LEU A 207 -27.77 -12.70 -7.00
N ASN A 208 -27.90 -11.38 -7.21
CA ASN A 208 -27.55 -10.37 -6.19
C ASN A 208 -28.46 -10.40 -4.95
N ALA A 209 -29.69 -10.91 -5.09
CA ALA A 209 -30.60 -11.12 -3.96
C ALA A 209 -30.26 -12.40 -3.18
N ALA A 210 -29.67 -13.40 -3.84
CA ALA A 210 -29.37 -14.70 -3.25
C ALA A 210 -27.93 -14.83 -2.69
N LEU A 211 -26.95 -14.11 -3.26
CA LEU A 211 -25.56 -14.17 -2.84
C LEU A 211 -24.80 -12.87 -3.09
N ARG A 212 -23.60 -12.80 -2.52
CA ARG A 212 -22.65 -11.71 -2.74
C ARG A 212 -21.29 -12.24 -3.18
N VAL A 213 -20.78 -11.67 -4.28
CA VAL A 213 -19.38 -11.86 -4.69
C VAL A 213 -18.49 -10.89 -3.91
N SER A 214 -17.75 -11.42 -2.95
CA SER A 214 -16.79 -10.68 -2.12
C SER A 214 -15.36 -10.90 -2.64
N PHE A 215 -14.51 -9.89 -2.49
CA PHE A 215 -13.11 -10.04 -2.87
C PHE A 215 -12.18 -9.23 -1.98
N ALA A 216 -10.93 -9.64 -1.92
CA ALA A 216 -9.81 -8.81 -1.53
C ALA A 216 -8.69 -9.00 -2.55
N LYS A 217 -8.08 -7.90 -3.01
CA LYS A 217 -7.08 -7.92 -4.07
C LYS A 217 -5.86 -7.08 -3.70
N VAL A 218 -4.72 -7.50 -4.21
CA VAL A 218 -3.47 -6.73 -4.20
C VAL A 218 -2.92 -6.58 -5.61
N ALA A 219 -2.37 -5.41 -5.89
CA ALA A 219 -1.62 -5.12 -7.10
C ALA A 219 -0.14 -5.35 -6.82
N GLU A 220 0.54 -6.05 -7.70
CA GLU A 220 1.99 -6.25 -7.63
C GLU A 220 2.63 -5.90 -8.98
N TYR A 221 3.86 -5.39 -8.93
CA TYR A 221 4.70 -5.25 -10.11
C TYR A 221 5.47 -6.53 -10.41
N GLN A 222 5.35 -7.00 -11.65
CA GLN A 222 6.32 -7.93 -12.22
C GLN A 222 7.67 -7.22 -12.42
N ARG A 223 8.75 -8.00 -12.53
CA ARG A 223 10.10 -7.45 -12.84
C ARG A 223 10.14 -6.61 -14.11
N ARG A 224 9.23 -6.86 -15.05
CA ARG A 224 9.04 -6.08 -16.30
C ARG A 224 8.23 -4.78 -16.13
N GLY A 225 8.02 -4.30 -14.91
CA GLY A 225 7.32 -3.03 -14.65
C GLY A 225 5.81 -3.05 -14.88
N LEU A 226 5.20 -4.23 -15.08
CA LEU A 226 3.76 -4.37 -15.33
C LEU A 226 3.02 -4.83 -14.09
N VAL A 227 1.87 -4.22 -13.83
CA VAL A 227 1.00 -4.60 -12.72
C VAL A 227 0.20 -5.86 -13.06
N HIS A 228 0.20 -6.81 -12.13
CA HIS A 228 -0.74 -7.93 -12.07
C HIS A 228 -1.53 -7.89 -10.76
N PHE A 229 -2.67 -8.57 -10.72
CA PHE A 229 -3.49 -8.67 -9.51
C PHE A 229 -3.49 -10.08 -8.96
N HIS A 230 -3.31 -10.19 -7.65
CA HIS A 230 -3.72 -11.37 -6.89
C HIS A 230 -5.01 -11.03 -6.16
N ALA A 231 -6.01 -11.91 -6.24
CA ALA A 231 -7.29 -11.72 -5.60
C ALA A 231 -7.76 -12.99 -4.90
N VAL A 232 -8.24 -12.83 -3.67
CA VAL A 232 -9.13 -13.81 -3.05
C VAL A 232 -10.55 -13.40 -3.42
N ILE A 233 -11.26 -14.27 -4.13
CA ILE A 233 -12.66 -14.07 -4.51
C ILE A 233 -13.49 -15.15 -3.81
N ARG A 234 -14.58 -14.75 -3.15
CA ARG A 234 -15.40 -15.62 -2.31
C ARG A 234 -16.89 -15.38 -2.57
N LEU A 235 -17.68 -16.45 -2.57
CA LEU A 235 -19.13 -16.38 -2.58
C LEU A 235 -19.66 -16.38 -1.15
N ASP A 236 -20.46 -15.37 -0.82
CA ASP A 236 -21.11 -15.20 0.48
C ASP A 236 -22.63 -15.19 0.33
N GLY A 237 -23.36 -15.32 1.43
CA GLY A 237 -24.78 -14.95 1.46
C GLY A 237 -24.99 -13.44 1.23
N PRO A 238 -26.25 -12.98 1.08
CA PRO A 238 -26.57 -11.58 0.77
C PRO A 238 -25.95 -10.56 1.74
N GLU A 239 -25.90 -10.89 3.03
CA GLU A 239 -25.31 -10.04 4.07
C GLU A 239 -23.76 -10.11 4.13
N GLY A 240 -23.14 -10.90 3.27
CA GLY A 240 -21.68 -11.03 3.15
C GLY A 240 -21.10 -12.08 4.09
N SER A 241 -19.90 -11.82 4.63
CA SER A 241 -19.10 -12.79 5.38
C SER A 241 -19.78 -13.47 6.59
N ASN A 242 -20.93 -12.95 7.03
CA ASN A 242 -21.65 -13.45 8.20
C ASN A 242 -22.71 -14.49 7.86
N GLN A 243 -22.96 -14.74 6.58
CA GLN A 243 -24.00 -15.63 6.10
C GLN A 243 -23.42 -16.58 5.04
N PRO A 244 -23.68 -17.90 5.15
CA PRO A 244 -23.25 -18.84 4.12
C PRO A 244 -23.96 -18.56 2.79
N PRO A 245 -23.29 -18.78 1.65
CA PRO A 245 -23.94 -18.72 0.35
C PRO A 245 -24.93 -19.89 0.18
N PRO A 246 -25.84 -19.80 -0.79
CA PRO A 246 -26.70 -20.93 -1.17
C PRO A 246 -25.89 -22.16 -1.60
N PRO A 247 -26.38 -23.41 -1.41
CA PRO A 247 -25.62 -24.62 -1.72
C PRO A 247 -25.18 -24.78 -3.18
N TRP A 248 -25.91 -24.18 -4.12
CA TRP A 248 -25.58 -24.20 -5.56
C TRP A 248 -24.45 -23.24 -5.93
N ALA A 249 -24.03 -22.35 -5.04
CA ALA A 249 -22.92 -21.45 -5.26
C ALA A 249 -21.62 -22.20 -4.95
N THR A 250 -20.98 -22.77 -5.97
CA THR A 250 -19.79 -23.64 -5.80
C THR A 250 -18.50 -22.94 -6.24
N ALA A 251 -17.36 -23.52 -5.88
CA ALA A 251 -16.05 -23.06 -6.35
C ALA A 251 -15.91 -23.24 -7.87
N ASP A 252 -16.49 -24.31 -8.43
CA ASP A 252 -16.51 -24.58 -9.87
C ASP A 252 -17.28 -23.51 -10.66
N ALA A 253 -18.48 -23.16 -10.18
CA ALA A 253 -19.27 -22.08 -10.79
C ALA A 253 -18.51 -20.75 -10.74
N LEU A 254 -17.81 -20.48 -9.62
CA LEU A 254 -16.95 -19.31 -9.50
C LEU A 254 -15.75 -19.38 -10.46
N SER A 255 -15.12 -20.54 -10.62
CA SER A 255 -13.96 -20.75 -11.48
C SER A 255 -14.31 -20.49 -12.94
N HIS A 256 -15.42 -21.09 -13.41
CA HIS A 256 -15.97 -20.82 -14.74
C HIS A 256 -16.24 -19.33 -14.96
N ALA A 257 -16.93 -18.68 -14.02
CA ALA A 257 -17.24 -17.26 -14.12
C ALA A 257 -15.99 -16.36 -14.13
N VAL A 258 -14.92 -16.74 -13.42
CA VAL A 258 -13.63 -16.02 -13.42
C VAL A 258 -12.96 -16.12 -14.79
N THR A 259 -12.91 -17.30 -15.41
CA THR A 259 -12.32 -17.51 -16.73
C THR A 259 -13.04 -16.65 -17.78
N GLU A 260 -14.36 -16.79 -17.90
CA GLU A 260 -15.17 -16.04 -18.87
C GLU A 260 -15.08 -14.51 -18.63
N ALA A 261 -15.08 -14.09 -17.37
CA ALA A 261 -14.99 -12.67 -17.03
C ALA A 261 -13.61 -12.06 -17.34
N ALA A 262 -12.53 -12.83 -17.21
CA ALA A 262 -11.20 -12.40 -17.61
C ALA A 262 -11.13 -12.21 -19.13
N GLU A 263 -11.67 -13.15 -19.91
CA GLU A 263 -11.68 -13.04 -21.38
C GLU A 263 -12.52 -11.85 -21.88
N ARG A 264 -13.68 -11.60 -21.27
CA ARG A 264 -14.59 -10.50 -21.65
C ARG A 264 -14.15 -9.12 -21.17
N ALA A 265 -13.23 -9.04 -20.21
CA ALA A 265 -12.75 -7.78 -19.65
C ALA A 265 -11.80 -7.08 -20.62
N VAL A 266 -12.39 -6.32 -21.55
CA VAL A 266 -11.72 -5.56 -22.60
C VAL A 266 -11.98 -4.06 -22.45
N LEU A 267 -10.95 -3.24 -22.73
CA LEU A 267 -11.05 -1.79 -22.78
C LEU A 267 -10.31 -1.24 -24.00
N THR A 268 -10.99 -0.45 -24.81
CA THR A 268 -10.41 0.27 -25.95
C THR A 268 -9.94 1.66 -25.52
N VAL A 269 -8.72 2.02 -25.89
CA VAL A 269 -8.13 3.36 -25.72
C VAL A 269 -7.85 3.93 -27.10
N THR A 270 -8.29 5.16 -27.35
CA THR A 270 -8.07 5.88 -28.61
C THR A 270 -7.34 7.19 -28.34
N SER A 271 -6.40 7.55 -29.21
CA SER A 271 -5.78 8.87 -29.28
C SER A 271 -5.17 9.07 -30.66
N ASP A 272 -5.19 10.31 -31.14
CA ASP A 272 -4.68 10.64 -32.47
C ASP A 272 -3.18 10.34 -32.60
N ALA A 273 -2.44 10.47 -31.49
CA ALA A 273 -0.99 10.27 -31.46
C ALA A 273 -0.56 8.79 -31.45
N ILE A 274 -1.42 7.87 -30.98
CA ILE A 274 -1.03 6.46 -30.77
C ILE A 274 -1.98 5.44 -31.42
N GLY A 275 -3.04 5.91 -32.07
CA GLY A 275 -4.09 5.09 -32.68
C GLY A 275 -5.05 4.48 -31.65
N GLU A 276 -5.80 3.48 -32.12
CA GLU A 276 -6.67 2.66 -31.28
C GLU A 276 -5.90 1.46 -30.70
N ARG A 277 -6.10 1.17 -29.42
CA ARG A 277 -5.48 0.04 -28.72
C ARG A 277 -6.49 -0.66 -27.82
N GLU A 278 -6.51 -1.97 -27.93
CA GLU A 278 -7.31 -2.83 -27.06
C GLU A 278 -6.47 -3.35 -25.89
N LEU A 279 -6.94 -3.13 -24.66
CA LEU A 279 -6.33 -3.63 -23.43
C LEU A 279 -7.18 -4.79 -22.88
N ARG A 280 -6.54 -5.93 -22.63
CA ARG A 280 -7.14 -7.18 -22.12
C ARG A 280 -6.17 -7.90 -21.17
N TRP A 281 -6.66 -8.77 -20.28
CA TRP A 281 -5.78 -9.62 -19.47
C TRP A 281 -4.91 -10.53 -20.34
N GLY A 282 -3.72 -10.86 -19.85
CA GLY A 282 -2.85 -11.82 -20.51
C GLY A 282 -3.36 -13.26 -20.39
N ASN A 283 -2.86 -14.14 -21.26
CA ASN A 283 -3.25 -15.55 -21.30
C ASN A 283 -2.87 -16.35 -20.04
N GLN A 284 -1.98 -15.80 -19.20
CA GLN A 284 -1.59 -16.43 -17.94
C GLN A 284 -2.60 -16.06 -16.85
N LEU A 285 -3.62 -16.90 -16.70
CA LEU A 285 -4.61 -16.87 -15.64
C LEU A 285 -4.35 -18.06 -14.70
N ASP A 286 -4.06 -17.80 -13.43
CA ASP A 286 -3.89 -18.84 -12.40
C ASP A 286 -5.10 -18.79 -11.46
N ILE A 287 -5.83 -19.90 -11.34
CA ILE A 287 -7.00 -20.05 -10.48
C ILE A 287 -6.74 -21.25 -9.58
N ARG A 288 -6.74 -21.01 -8.27
CA ARG A 288 -6.55 -22.06 -7.27
C ARG A 288 -7.64 -21.99 -6.23
N GLU A 289 -8.28 -23.11 -5.94
CA GLU A 289 -9.20 -23.19 -4.83
C GLU A 289 -8.46 -23.12 -3.49
N ILE A 290 -9.04 -22.42 -2.51
CA ILE A 290 -8.51 -22.38 -1.14
C ILE A 290 -9.36 -23.32 -0.28
N ALA A 291 -8.84 -24.50 0.02
CA ALA A 291 -9.56 -25.54 0.77
C ALA A 291 -9.81 -25.14 2.24
N ALA A 292 -10.98 -25.51 2.76
CA ALA A 292 -11.43 -25.18 4.13
C ALA A 292 -10.69 -25.93 5.24
N LEU A 293 -10.37 -27.20 4.99
CA LEU A 293 -9.89 -28.20 5.94
C LEU A 293 -8.95 -29.16 5.18
N GLY A 294 -7.63 -29.01 5.35
CA GLY A 294 -6.65 -29.98 4.84
C GLY A 294 -5.27 -29.42 4.55
N ASP A 295 -4.28 -30.31 4.55
CA ASP A 295 -2.86 -30.12 4.21
C ASP A 295 -2.64 -29.76 2.72
N GLY A 296 -3.57 -29.05 2.09
CA GLY A 296 -3.43 -28.56 0.73
C GLY A 296 -2.26 -27.57 0.59
N GLU A 297 -1.76 -27.41 -0.64
CA GLU A 297 -0.62 -26.52 -0.91
C GLU A 297 -0.85 -25.08 -0.42
N LEU A 298 -2.11 -24.58 -0.48
CA LEU A 298 -2.53 -23.25 -0.06
C LEU A 298 -3.48 -23.27 1.15
N THR A 299 -2.94 -22.96 2.34
CA THR A 299 -3.73 -22.74 3.55
C THR A 299 -4.15 -21.27 3.68
N ASP A 300 -5.21 -20.99 4.43
CA ASP A 300 -5.68 -19.62 4.69
C ASP A 300 -4.56 -18.69 5.22
N GLN A 301 -3.69 -19.21 6.09
CA GLN A 301 -2.57 -18.45 6.65
C GLN A 301 -1.50 -18.15 5.60
N LYS A 302 -1.17 -19.13 4.73
CA LYS A 302 -0.23 -18.92 3.61
C LYS A 302 -0.78 -17.86 2.65
N VAL A 303 -2.07 -17.90 2.33
CA VAL A 303 -2.71 -16.89 1.46
C VAL A 303 -2.70 -15.52 2.13
N ALA A 304 -3.08 -15.41 3.41
CA ALA A 304 -3.07 -14.13 4.11
C ALA A 304 -1.66 -13.54 4.22
N ALA A 305 -0.65 -14.36 4.54
CA ALA A 305 0.75 -13.94 4.58
C ALA A 305 1.25 -13.51 3.19
N TYR A 306 0.89 -14.27 2.15
CA TYR A 306 1.19 -13.94 0.77
C TYR A 306 0.60 -12.58 0.40
N VAL A 307 -0.71 -12.36 0.56
CA VAL A 307 -1.37 -11.09 0.22
C VAL A 307 -0.81 -9.92 1.04
N ALA A 308 -0.54 -10.11 2.34
CA ALA A 308 0.04 -9.08 3.19
C ALA A 308 1.46 -8.67 2.74
N LYS A 309 2.26 -9.62 2.27
CA LYS A 309 3.60 -9.36 1.71
C LYS A 309 3.56 -8.37 0.54
N TYR A 310 2.53 -8.41 -0.30
CA TYR A 310 2.41 -7.52 -1.46
C TYR A 310 1.73 -6.19 -1.14
N ALA A 311 1.01 -6.09 -0.02
CA ALA A 311 0.30 -4.86 0.37
C ALA A 311 1.26 -3.67 0.62
N THR A 312 2.49 -3.97 1.06
CA THR A 312 3.55 -2.97 1.29
C THR A 312 4.45 -2.73 0.09
N LYS A 313 4.35 -3.59 -0.94
CA LYS A 313 5.11 -3.42 -2.18
C LYS A 313 4.65 -2.21 -2.97
N SER A 314 5.57 -1.64 -3.72
CA SER A 314 5.32 -0.49 -4.59
C SER A 314 6.16 -0.58 -5.85
N ALA A 315 6.02 0.41 -6.74
CA ALA A 315 6.64 0.33 -8.04
C ALA A 315 8.18 0.22 -7.92
N GLU A 316 8.80 0.83 -6.90
CA GLU A 316 10.25 0.77 -6.68
C GLU A 316 10.80 -0.65 -6.47
N ASP A 317 9.98 -1.63 -6.09
CA ASP A 317 10.38 -3.05 -6.06
C ASP A 317 10.69 -3.60 -7.47
N SER A 318 10.25 -2.89 -8.52
CA SER A 318 10.61 -3.12 -9.93
C SER A 318 11.73 -2.20 -10.43
N GLY A 319 12.43 -1.49 -9.55
CA GLY A 319 13.62 -0.70 -9.86
C GLY A 319 13.37 0.75 -10.31
N THR A 320 12.15 1.27 -10.11
CA THR A 320 11.85 2.72 -10.29
C THR A 320 12.11 3.52 -9.02
N VAL A 321 11.99 4.84 -9.11
CA VAL A 321 12.09 5.76 -7.99
C VAL A 321 10.83 5.77 -7.13
N ASP A 322 11.02 5.98 -5.83
CA ASP A 322 9.96 5.99 -4.83
C ASP A 322 9.35 7.39 -4.59
N ARG A 323 9.76 8.41 -5.36
CA ARG A 323 9.32 9.83 -5.28
C ARG A 323 8.59 10.27 -6.53
N SER A 324 7.70 11.24 -6.38
CA SER A 324 7.09 11.91 -7.51
C SER A 324 8.14 12.73 -8.27
N LEU A 325 8.10 12.66 -9.59
CA LEU A 325 9.02 13.40 -10.48
C LEU A 325 8.47 14.78 -10.90
N ARG A 326 7.35 15.22 -10.28
CA ARG A 326 6.75 16.51 -10.61
C ARG A 326 7.51 17.62 -9.89
N CYS A 327 7.82 18.70 -10.61
CA CYS A 327 8.34 19.92 -10.01
C CYS A 327 7.32 20.42 -8.95
N PRO A 328 7.74 20.65 -7.69
CA PRO A 328 6.83 21.12 -6.65
C PRO A 328 6.34 22.55 -6.90
N HIS A 329 7.13 23.41 -7.56
CA HIS A 329 6.82 24.83 -7.80
C HIS A 329 5.70 25.03 -8.82
N CYS A 330 5.76 24.34 -9.96
CA CYS A 330 4.70 24.40 -10.99
C CYS A 330 3.73 23.21 -10.94
N THR A 331 3.88 22.33 -9.95
CA THR A 331 3.09 21.10 -9.77
C THR A 331 3.11 20.14 -10.97
N GLY A 332 4.19 20.17 -11.76
CA GLY A 332 4.33 19.35 -12.97
C GLY A 332 3.92 20.00 -14.28
N ARG A 333 3.40 21.24 -14.27
CA ARG A 333 2.90 21.91 -15.48
C ARG A 333 3.97 22.45 -16.43
N GLY A 334 5.20 22.66 -15.96
CA GLY A 334 6.24 23.39 -16.70
C GLY A 334 6.08 24.91 -16.66
N TYR A 335 4.89 25.43 -16.34
CA TYR A 335 4.63 26.87 -16.26
C TYR A 335 3.91 27.26 -14.96
N GLN A 336 4.05 28.53 -14.58
CA GLN A 336 3.25 29.19 -13.54
C GLN A 336 2.25 30.15 -14.20
N ARG A 337 1.14 30.44 -13.52
CA ARG A 337 0.20 31.47 -14.00
C ARG A 337 0.48 32.75 -13.24
N GLY A 338 0.86 33.80 -13.97
CA GLY A 338 1.02 35.14 -13.45
C GLY A 338 -0.33 35.76 -13.05
N PRO A 339 -0.32 36.89 -12.30
CA PRO A 339 -1.54 37.64 -11.97
C PRO A 339 -2.33 38.13 -13.20
N ASP A 340 -1.64 38.29 -14.33
CA ASP A 340 -2.16 38.67 -15.64
C ASP A 340 -2.77 37.50 -16.44
N GLY A 341 -2.66 36.27 -15.92
CA GLY A 341 -3.17 35.05 -16.56
C GLY A 341 -2.24 34.43 -17.60
N PHE A 342 -1.07 35.03 -17.88
CA PHE A 342 -0.08 34.46 -18.79
C PHE A 342 0.63 33.24 -18.17
N ARG A 343 1.17 32.38 -19.04
CA ARG A 343 1.86 31.15 -18.65
C ARG A 343 3.36 31.35 -18.77
N ASP A 344 3.99 31.77 -17.68
CA ASP A 344 5.44 31.91 -17.61
C ASP A 344 6.10 30.56 -17.37
N LEU A 345 7.25 30.34 -18.01
CA LEU A 345 8.04 29.13 -17.75
C LEU A 345 8.41 29.08 -16.26
N CYS A 346 8.34 27.88 -15.69
CA CYS A 346 8.71 27.69 -14.29
C CYS A 346 10.23 27.74 -14.15
N ASP A 347 10.76 28.78 -13.52
CA ASP A 347 12.20 28.98 -13.29
C ASP A 347 12.86 27.79 -12.59
N ALA A 348 12.17 27.18 -11.63
CA ALA A 348 12.72 26.07 -10.84
C ALA A 348 12.93 24.77 -11.66
N CYS A 349 12.29 24.65 -12.82
CA CYS A 349 12.43 23.44 -13.67
C CYS A 349 12.65 23.77 -15.14
N GLU A 350 12.90 25.04 -15.47
CA GLU A 350 13.12 25.55 -16.82
C GLU A 350 12.08 25.04 -17.83
N GLY A 351 10.80 25.07 -17.45
CA GLY A 351 9.74 24.63 -18.36
C GLY A 351 9.46 23.12 -18.40
N THR A 352 10.35 22.27 -17.86
CA THR A 352 10.23 20.81 -18.02
C THR A 352 9.09 20.18 -17.22
N GLY A 353 8.66 20.85 -16.15
CA GLY A 353 7.73 20.30 -15.16
C GLY A 353 8.32 19.19 -14.29
N GLN A 354 9.59 18.82 -14.48
CA GLN A 354 10.26 17.74 -13.77
C GLN A 354 10.94 18.28 -12.51
N SER A 355 10.96 17.51 -11.42
CA SER A 355 11.73 17.86 -10.21
C SER A 355 13.23 17.61 -10.37
N GLU A 356 13.58 16.69 -11.28
CA GLU A 356 14.93 16.35 -11.70
C GLU A 356 14.83 15.76 -13.12
N PRO A 357 15.84 15.88 -13.97
CA PRO A 357 15.78 15.33 -15.32
C PRO A 357 15.58 13.81 -15.31
N ILE A 358 14.58 13.31 -16.05
CA ILE A 358 14.35 11.86 -16.22
C ILE A 358 15.60 11.16 -16.78
N ALA A 359 16.41 11.88 -17.56
CA ALA A 359 17.67 11.42 -18.13
C ALA A 359 18.76 11.13 -17.09
N ASP A 360 18.62 11.62 -15.85
CA ASP A 360 19.64 11.49 -14.80
C ASP A 360 19.22 10.51 -13.69
N LEU A 361 18.01 9.96 -13.77
CA LEU A 361 17.51 9.03 -12.75
C LEU A 361 18.43 7.80 -12.60
N PRO A 362 18.76 7.35 -11.38
CA PRO A 362 19.60 6.18 -11.16
C PRO A 362 18.78 4.88 -11.29
N VAL A 363 18.17 4.66 -12.45
CA VAL A 363 17.31 3.50 -12.75
C VAL A 363 17.73 2.81 -14.05
N HIS A 364 17.38 1.54 -14.19
CA HIS A 364 17.65 0.76 -15.40
C HIS A 364 17.03 1.42 -16.65
N SER A 365 17.67 1.26 -17.81
CA SER A 365 17.25 1.88 -19.09
C SER A 365 15.79 1.58 -19.43
N HIS A 366 15.35 0.33 -19.28
CA HIS A 366 13.96 -0.08 -19.46
C HIS A 366 12.97 0.71 -18.58
N VAL A 367 13.25 0.83 -17.28
CA VAL A 367 12.41 1.57 -16.33
C VAL A 367 12.38 3.05 -16.68
N ARG A 368 13.55 3.64 -17.00
CA ARG A 368 13.65 5.03 -17.47
C ARG A 368 12.78 5.28 -18.71
N GLN A 369 12.77 4.35 -19.65
CA GLN A 369 11.96 4.45 -20.85
C GLN A 369 10.46 4.34 -20.54
N MET A 370 10.04 3.48 -19.59
CA MET A 370 8.66 3.45 -19.11
C MET A 370 8.25 4.78 -18.43
N ILE A 371 9.11 5.33 -17.56
CA ILE A 371 8.89 6.63 -16.90
C ILE A 371 8.73 7.73 -17.96
N ARG A 372 9.64 7.80 -18.93
CA ARG A 372 9.59 8.76 -20.04
C ARG A 372 8.30 8.61 -20.85
N THR A 373 7.91 7.38 -21.17
CA THR A 373 6.68 7.11 -21.91
C THR A 373 5.45 7.57 -21.13
N ALA A 374 5.36 7.28 -19.83
CA ALA A 374 4.29 7.77 -18.96
C ALA A 374 4.27 9.29 -18.85
N TRP A 375 5.44 9.93 -18.78
CA TRP A 375 5.54 11.39 -18.78
C TRP A 375 4.99 12.00 -20.07
N ASN A 376 5.41 11.48 -21.23
CA ASN A 376 4.99 11.96 -22.54
C ASN A 376 3.49 11.74 -22.78
N LEU A 377 2.99 10.53 -22.51
CA LEU A 377 1.56 10.24 -22.64
C LEU A 377 0.72 11.14 -21.72
N GLY A 378 1.23 11.51 -20.55
CA GLY A 378 0.52 12.40 -19.64
C GLY A 378 0.31 13.83 -20.16
N HIS A 379 1.05 14.24 -21.19
CA HIS A 379 0.91 15.55 -21.84
C HIS A 379 0.00 15.53 -23.07
N LEU A 380 -0.48 14.36 -23.48
CA LEU A 380 -1.49 14.25 -24.53
C LEU A 380 -2.86 14.70 -23.98
N PRO A 381 -3.58 15.61 -24.67
CA PRO A 381 -4.90 16.07 -24.24
C PRO A 381 -5.89 14.94 -23.95
N GLU A 382 -5.86 13.88 -24.76
CA GLU A 382 -6.74 12.70 -24.65
C GLU A 382 -6.52 11.91 -23.36
N PHE A 383 -5.34 12.05 -22.74
CA PHE A 383 -4.97 11.40 -21.47
C PHE A 383 -4.86 12.36 -20.29
N ALA A 384 -5.34 13.60 -20.43
CA ALA A 384 -5.25 14.62 -19.38
C ALA A 384 -5.84 14.14 -18.03
N GLU A 385 -6.95 13.41 -18.07
CA GLU A 385 -7.62 12.86 -16.87
C GLU A 385 -6.81 11.76 -16.16
N LEU A 386 -5.95 11.05 -16.90
CA LEU A 386 -5.10 10.01 -16.33
C LEU A 386 -3.96 10.61 -15.50
N LYS A 387 -3.53 11.84 -15.85
CA LYS A 387 -2.42 12.57 -15.20
C LYS A 387 -1.16 11.70 -15.12
N LEU A 388 -0.79 11.03 -16.21
CA LEU A 388 0.26 10.01 -16.21
C LEU A 388 1.64 10.55 -15.78
N TRP A 389 1.95 11.81 -16.06
CA TRP A 389 3.16 12.48 -15.56
C TRP A 389 3.24 12.48 -14.02
N LYS A 390 2.10 12.63 -13.31
CA LYS A 390 2.04 12.55 -11.83
C LYS A 390 2.43 11.16 -11.33
N TRP A 391 2.10 10.14 -12.12
CA TRP A 391 2.28 8.73 -11.83
C TRP A 391 3.45 8.10 -12.61
N ALA A 392 4.31 8.90 -13.24
CA ALA A 392 5.41 8.39 -14.06
C ALA A 392 6.40 7.54 -13.24
N HIS A 393 6.71 7.98 -12.02
CA HIS A 393 7.48 7.20 -11.04
C HIS A 393 6.84 5.85 -10.66
N MET A 394 5.52 5.73 -10.86
CA MET A 394 4.74 4.49 -10.68
C MET A 394 4.46 3.82 -12.03
N LEU A 395 5.27 4.06 -13.06
CA LEU A 395 5.16 3.44 -14.40
C LEU A 395 3.74 3.54 -15.02
N GLY A 396 3.00 4.61 -14.68
CA GLY A 396 1.63 4.86 -15.13
C GLY A 396 0.52 4.31 -14.24
N PHE A 397 0.82 3.43 -13.27
CA PHE A 397 -0.20 2.88 -12.38
C PHE A 397 -0.71 3.93 -11.38
N ARG A 398 -2.02 4.12 -11.39
CA ARG A 398 -2.74 5.11 -10.56
C ARG A 398 -3.74 4.49 -9.58
N GLY A 399 -3.76 3.17 -9.46
CA GLY A 399 -4.71 2.43 -8.63
C GLY A 399 -4.28 2.24 -7.18
N HIS A 400 -5.21 1.74 -6.35
CA HIS A 400 -4.87 1.25 -5.02
C HIS A 400 -4.18 -0.11 -5.10
N PHE A 401 -3.09 -0.27 -4.34
CA PHE A 401 -2.31 -1.52 -4.28
C PHE A 401 -2.98 -2.61 -3.45
N SER A 402 -3.91 -2.25 -2.56
CA SER A 402 -4.70 -3.20 -1.80
C SER A 402 -6.11 -2.66 -1.67
N SER A 403 -7.11 -3.50 -1.91
CA SER A 403 -8.52 -3.15 -1.76
C SER A 403 -9.36 -4.38 -1.51
N LYS A 404 -10.49 -4.22 -0.80
CA LYS A 404 -11.46 -5.29 -0.56
C LYS A 404 -12.88 -4.81 -0.74
N SER A 405 -13.80 -5.73 -0.99
CA SER A 405 -15.23 -5.45 -0.94
C SER A 405 -15.65 -5.09 0.49
N ARG A 406 -16.70 -4.28 0.62
CA ARG A 406 -17.15 -3.72 1.92
C ARG A 406 -17.43 -4.82 2.97
N ARG A 407 -18.08 -5.92 2.55
CA ARG A 407 -18.48 -7.05 3.42
C ARG A 407 -17.53 -8.25 3.37
N TYR A 408 -16.29 -8.06 2.88
CA TYR A 408 -15.32 -9.16 2.85
C TYR A 408 -14.86 -9.61 4.24
N SER A 409 -14.61 -8.64 5.13
CA SER A 409 -14.11 -8.82 6.50
C SER A 409 -14.19 -7.50 7.30
N THR A 410 -13.53 -7.43 8.46
CA THR A 410 -13.34 -6.21 9.29
C THR A 410 -12.69 -5.04 8.52
N THR A 411 -12.48 -3.88 9.15
CA THR A 411 -11.92 -2.68 8.48
C THR A 411 -10.60 -2.23 9.11
N LEU A 412 -9.77 -1.51 8.34
CA LEU A 412 -8.56 -0.88 8.89
C LEU A 412 -8.91 0.09 10.03
N SER A 413 -10.05 0.78 9.94
CA SER A 413 -10.52 1.68 11.00
C SER A 413 -10.88 0.91 12.27
N ALA A 414 -11.57 -0.23 12.16
CA ALA A 414 -11.87 -1.09 13.30
C ALA A 414 -10.59 -1.62 13.97
N LEU A 415 -9.61 -2.09 13.19
CA LEU A 415 -8.31 -2.54 13.72
C LEU A 415 -7.54 -1.41 14.43
N ARG A 416 -7.61 -0.18 13.91
CA ARG A 416 -7.01 1.01 14.55
C ARG A 416 -7.74 1.40 15.82
N ASN A 417 -9.07 1.30 15.86
CA ASN A 417 -9.87 1.60 17.04
C ASN A 417 -9.60 0.60 18.16
N ILE A 418 -9.54 -0.71 17.86
CA ILE A 418 -9.17 -1.73 18.85
C ILE A 418 -7.81 -1.42 19.49
N ARG A 419 -6.80 -1.05 18.68
CA ARG A 419 -5.49 -0.63 19.22
C ARG A 419 -5.55 0.66 20.02
N ARG A 420 -6.42 1.59 19.65
CA ARG A 420 -6.62 2.84 20.40
C ARG A 420 -7.21 2.54 21.76
N THR A 421 -8.31 1.77 21.81
CA THR A 421 -8.97 1.35 23.06
C THR A 421 -8.00 0.61 23.96
N TRP A 422 -7.28 -0.40 23.44
CA TRP A 422 -6.27 -1.13 24.22
C TRP A 422 -5.20 -0.21 24.81
N ARG A 423 -4.69 0.76 24.03
CA ARG A 423 -3.72 1.75 24.56
C ARG A 423 -4.34 2.66 25.62
N THR A 424 -5.59 3.05 25.44
CA THR A 424 -6.33 3.85 26.42
C THR A 424 -6.50 3.07 27.72
N GLU A 425 -6.93 1.81 27.66
CA GLU A 425 -7.07 0.90 28.81
C GLU A 425 -5.74 0.70 29.54
N GLN A 426 -4.64 0.48 28.82
CA GLN A 426 -3.31 0.37 29.43
C GLN A 426 -2.91 1.67 30.17
N ALA A 427 -3.21 2.84 29.60
CA ALA A 427 -2.97 4.11 30.28
C ALA A 427 -3.88 4.31 31.50
N HIS A 428 -5.12 3.81 31.47
CA HIS A 428 -6.01 3.84 32.63
C HIS A 428 -5.47 3.06 33.82
N THR A 429 -4.94 1.86 33.56
CA THR A 429 -4.38 1.00 34.62
C THR A 429 -3.14 1.59 35.27
N THR A 430 -2.39 2.44 34.55
CA THR A 430 -1.18 3.09 35.07
C THR A 430 -1.49 4.40 35.82
N ASP A 431 -2.45 5.19 35.35
CA ASP A 431 -2.74 6.55 35.87
C ASP A 431 -4.02 6.64 36.73
N ASN A 432 -4.70 5.52 37.03
CA ASN A 432 -5.94 5.48 37.83
C ASN A 432 -7.04 6.42 37.29
N ARG A 433 -7.18 6.50 35.96
CA ARG A 433 -8.04 7.49 35.30
C ARG A 433 -9.50 7.02 35.27
N PRO A 434 -10.48 7.92 35.45
CA PRO A 434 -11.91 7.56 35.42
C PRO A 434 -12.32 6.98 34.06
N GLU A 435 -13.14 5.92 34.12
CA GLU A 435 -13.79 5.32 32.94
C GLU A 435 -14.70 6.35 32.25
N LEU A 436 -14.72 6.29 30.92
CA LEU A 436 -15.56 7.17 30.10
C LEU A 436 -16.87 6.45 29.79
N ASN A 437 -18.01 7.13 29.97
CA ASN A 437 -19.29 6.65 29.49
C ASN A 437 -19.46 7.01 28.02
N GLU A 438 -19.57 6.02 27.13
CA GLU A 438 -19.69 6.24 25.68
C GLU A 438 -20.94 7.06 25.28
N GLU A 439 -22.01 7.04 26.08
CA GLU A 439 -23.25 7.76 25.79
C GLU A 439 -23.18 9.25 26.14
N THR A 440 -22.33 9.63 27.09
CA THR A 440 -22.22 11.01 27.59
C THR A 440 -20.87 11.65 27.24
N THR A 441 -19.98 10.95 26.52
CA THR A 441 -18.65 11.48 26.20
C THR A 441 -18.65 12.35 24.94
N LEU A 442 -18.32 13.64 25.10
CA LEU A 442 -18.04 14.57 24.01
C LEU A 442 -16.53 14.81 23.86
N VAL A 443 -15.96 14.54 22.69
CA VAL A 443 -14.55 14.84 22.38
C VAL A 443 -14.46 16.07 21.48
N VAL A 444 -13.93 17.17 22.02
CA VAL A 444 -13.64 18.41 21.27
C VAL A 444 -12.15 18.43 20.96
N SER A 445 -11.77 18.61 19.69
CA SER A 445 -10.36 18.60 19.29
C SER A 445 -10.07 19.69 18.27
N HIS A 446 -8.93 20.36 18.44
CA HIS A 446 -8.38 21.32 17.50
C HIS A 446 -6.94 20.95 17.19
N TRP A 447 -6.64 20.64 15.93
CA TRP A 447 -5.29 20.23 15.50
C TRP A 447 -4.89 20.96 14.24
N GLN A 448 -3.65 21.46 14.23
CA GLN A 448 -3.03 22.11 13.08
C GLN A 448 -1.77 21.35 12.67
N TYR A 449 -1.58 21.22 11.36
CA TYR A 449 -0.33 20.70 10.79
C TYR A 449 0.79 21.71 11.04
N LEU A 450 1.87 21.26 11.68
CA LEU A 450 3.07 22.07 11.86
C LEU A 450 4.11 21.73 10.78
N ALA A 451 4.53 20.48 10.70
CA ALA A 451 5.60 20.04 9.82
C ALA A 451 5.61 18.50 9.62
N SER A 452 6.62 17.99 8.91
CA SER A 452 6.88 16.56 8.82
C SER A 452 8.36 16.24 8.92
N GLY A 453 8.69 15.18 9.65
CA GLY A 453 10.05 14.80 10.00
C GLY A 453 10.35 15.04 11.48
N TYR A 454 11.57 14.71 11.85
CA TYR A 454 12.14 15.00 13.16
C TYR A 454 13.01 16.25 13.09
N SER A 455 13.26 16.84 14.25
CA SER A 455 14.46 17.67 14.45
C SER A 455 15.73 16.81 14.31
N PRO A 456 16.90 17.40 14.01
CA PRO A 456 18.14 16.64 13.85
C PRO A 456 18.51 15.75 15.05
N GLY A 457 18.25 16.18 16.28
CA GLY A 457 18.52 15.42 17.50
C GLY A 457 17.51 14.30 17.76
N GLU A 458 16.21 14.55 17.55
CA GLU A 458 15.19 13.50 17.62
C GLU A 458 15.41 12.41 16.57
N GLU A 459 15.98 12.72 15.41
CA GLU A 459 16.32 11.71 14.40
C GLU A 459 17.33 10.68 14.95
N LEU A 460 18.26 11.09 15.82
CA LEU A 460 19.18 10.18 16.50
C LEU A 460 18.44 9.22 17.44
N LEU A 461 17.50 9.76 18.24
CA LEU A 461 16.64 8.96 19.11
C LEU A 461 15.77 7.98 18.31
N ALA A 462 15.16 8.46 17.22
CA ALA A 462 14.36 7.64 16.33
C ALA A 462 15.17 6.55 15.65
N ALA A 463 16.44 6.83 15.30
CA ALA A 463 17.36 5.82 14.77
C ALA A 463 17.62 4.70 15.79
N GLN A 464 17.82 5.03 17.07
CA GLN A 464 17.97 4.06 18.14
C GLN A 464 16.72 3.19 18.28
N VAL A 465 15.53 3.79 18.36
CA VAL A 465 14.26 3.04 18.43
C VAL A 465 14.09 2.10 17.23
N ARG A 466 14.45 2.55 16.02
CA ARG A 466 14.42 1.68 14.83
C ARG A 466 15.42 0.52 14.94
N HIS A 467 16.61 0.77 15.48
CA HIS A 467 17.63 -0.24 15.72
C HIS A 467 17.14 -1.30 16.70
N ASP A 468 16.61 -0.91 17.86
CA ASP A 468 16.15 -1.83 18.92
C ASP A 468 14.99 -2.71 18.45
N ILE A 469 14.06 -2.13 17.69
CA ILE A 469 12.97 -2.89 17.06
C ILE A 469 13.52 -3.89 16.03
N ALA A 470 14.55 -3.53 15.26
CA ALA A 470 15.17 -4.43 14.30
C ALA A 470 15.89 -5.58 15.02
N GLN A 471 16.69 -5.29 16.05
CA GLN A 471 17.39 -6.28 16.87
C GLN A 471 16.42 -7.28 17.50
N THR A 472 15.37 -6.79 18.17
CA THR A 472 14.37 -7.65 18.82
C THR A 472 13.73 -8.62 17.83
N ARG A 473 13.50 -8.17 16.60
CA ARG A 473 12.96 -9.02 15.54
C ARG A 473 13.99 -10.03 15.05
N ASP A 474 15.21 -9.60 14.78
CA ASP A 474 16.26 -10.49 14.28
C ASP A 474 16.54 -11.59 15.32
N HIS A 475 16.48 -11.27 16.61
CA HIS A 475 16.47 -12.25 17.70
C HIS A 475 15.25 -13.19 17.67
N ALA A 476 14.04 -12.65 17.48
CA ALA A 476 12.83 -13.47 17.39
C ALA A 476 12.82 -14.41 16.17
N ASP A 477 13.38 -13.96 15.04
CA ASP A 477 13.49 -14.78 13.83
C ASP A 477 14.60 -15.83 13.98
N ARG A 478 15.75 -15.49 14.59
CA ARG A 478 16.77 -16.49 15.00
C ARG A 478 16.19 -17.55 15.92
N ARG A 479 15.39 -17.17 16.94
CA ARG A 479 14.72 -18.14 17.82
C ARG A 479 13.81 -19.12 17.07
N LYS A 480 13.14 -18.68 16.00
CA LYS A 480 12.32 -19.56 15.15
C LYS A 480 13.15 -20.52 14.30
N THR A 481 14.32 -20.09 13.83
CA THR A 481 15.15 -20.88 12.89
C THR A 481 16.18 -21.75 13.58
N GLU A 482 16.75 -21.28 14.69
CA GLU A 482 17.91 -21.88 15.38
C GLU A 482 17.52 -22.49 16.74
N GLY A 483 16.30 -22.25 17.23
CA GLY A 483 15.85 -22.65 18.57
C GLY A 483 16.18 -21.61 19.65
N GLU A 484 15.87 -21.91 20.92
CA GLU A 484 16.32 -21.07 22.04
C GLU A 484 17.86 -21.06 22.11
N PRO A 485 18.50 -19.91 22.40
CA PRO A 485 19.92 -19.88 22.69
C PRO A 485 20.22 -20.85 23.84
N TRP A 486 21.20 -21.74 23.65
CA TRP A 486 21.73 -22.54 24.74
C TRP A 486 22.38 -21.57 25.74
N LEU A 487 21.77 -21.45 26.93
CA LEU A 487 22.29 -20.64 28.05
C LEU A 487 23.62 -21.19 28.56
#